data_AF-A0A257ZKZ8-F1
#
_entry.id   AF-A0A257ZKZ8-F1
#
_cell.length_a   1.000
_cell.length_b   1.000
_cell.length_c   1.000
_cell.angle_alpha   90.00
_cell.angle_beta   90.00
_cell.angle_gamma   90.00
#
_symmetry.space_group_name_H-M   'P 1'
#
loop_
_entity.id
_entity.type
_entity.pdbx_description
1 polymer ?
#
loop_
_entity_poly.entity_id
_entity_poly.type
_entity_poly.pdbx_seq_one_letter_code
_entity_poly.pdbx_strand_id
1 'polypeptide(L)'
;MNQALNPFTELVAATNFSFLRGASPGPNLVLTALLLGHAGLGLADRNTVAGVVRAWSALRQLREDGLPPAEKLKEGDSPGEHVWIENPAFADLPFTADQLRAMARDFRLVLGSRLVFADLRRLMQTQHRRR
;
A
#
# COMPACT_ATOMS: atom_id res chain seq x y z
N MET A 1 4.89 -23.53 19.70
CA MET A 1 5.79 -23.91 18.58
C MET A 1 6.57 -22.65 18.19
N ASN A 2 7.74 -22.44 18.79
CA ASN A 2 8.63 -21.34 18.42
C ASN A 2 9.56 -21.83 17.31
N GLN A 3 9.16 -21.66 16.06
CA GLN A 3 10.15 -21.56 15.00
C GLN A 3 10.41 -20.07 14.80
N ALA A 4 11.62 -19.63 15.17
CA ALA A 4 12.20 -18.41 14.69
C ALA A 4 12.48 -18.59 13.18
N LEU A 5 11.42 -18.60 12.38
CA LEU A 5 11.51 -18.40 10.95
C LEU A 5 12.00 -16.96 10.78
N ASN A 6 13.09 -16.76 10.03
CA ASN A 6 13.53 -15.42 9.65
C ASN A 6 12.31 -14.65 9.16
N PRO A 7 11.87 -13.61 9.89
CA PRO A 7 10.58 -13.01 9.59
C PRO A 7 10.68 -12.32 8.23
N PHE A 8 9.78 -12.68 7.32
CA PHE A 8 9.81 -12.17 5.96
C PHE A 8 9.42 -10.69 5.94
N THR A 9 10.02 -9.93 5.03
CA THR A 9 9.69 -8.52 4.76
C THR A 9 9.72 -8.33 3.26
N GLU A 10 8.58 -7.93 2.68
CA GLU A 10 8.52 -7.48 1.29
C GLU A 10 9.09 -6.07 1.22
N LEU A 11 10.07 -5.77 0.36
CA LEU A 11 10.79 -4.48 0.36
C LEU A 11 10.44 -3.56 -0.81
N VAL A 12 9.82 -4.07 -1.88
CA VAL A 12 9.66 -3.35 -3.15
C VAL A 12 8.23 -3.41 -3.68
N ALA A 13 7.25 -3.51 -2.78
CA ALA A 13 5.84 -3.50 -3.16
C ALA A 13 5.42 -2.15 -3.78
N ALA A 14 4.41 -2.18 -4.64
CA ALA A 14 3.87 -1.02 -5.33
C ALA A 14 2.36 -0.95 -5.12
N THR A 15 1.86 0.25 -4.83
CA THR A 15 0.43 0.53 -4.63
C THR A 15 -0.25 0.87 -5.96
N ASN A 16 -1.58 0.99 -5.94
CA ASN A 16 -2.38 1.49 -7.06
C ASN A 16 -2.03 2.90 -7.55
N PHE A 17 -1.22 3.66 -6.81
CA PHE A 17 -0.67 4.94 -7.29
C PHE A 17 0.47 4.74 -8.31
N SER A 18 1.06 3.56 -8.38
CA SER A 18 2.02 3.19 -9.42
C SER A 18 1.29 2.81 -10.72
N PHE A 19 1.11 3.77 -11.62
CA PHE A 19 0.35 3.59 -12.87
C PHE A 19 0.78 2.34 -13.65
N LEU A 20 -0.18 1.45 -13.95
CA LEU A 20 0.00 0.15 -14.62
C LEU A 20 1.07 -0.76 -14.00
N ARG A 21 1.39 -0.56 -12.71
CA ARG A 21 2.46 -1.26 -12.00
C ARG A 21 2.09 -1.68 -10.56
N GLY A 22 0.98 -1.17 -10.03
CA GLY A 22 0.38 -1.66 -8.79
C GLY A 22 -1.14 -1.58 -8.87
N ALA A 23 -1.80 -2.43 -8.07
CA ALA A 23 -3.26 -2.59 -8.11
C ALA A 23 -3.90 -2.35 -6.73
N SER A 24 -3.22 -2.73 -5.66
CA SER A 24 -3.79 -2.67 -4.31
C SER A 24 -3.58 -1.31 -3.65
N PRO A 25 -4.55 -0.82 -2.86
CA PRO A 25 -4.36 0.34 -2.01
C PRO A 25 -3.27 0.10 -0.94
N GLY A 26 -2.51 1.14 -0.62
CA GLY A 26 -1.51 1.10 0.46
C GLY A 26 -2.05 0.56 1.81
N PRO A 27 -3.21 1.02 2.30
CA PRO A 27 -3.79 0.50 3.54
C PRO A 27 -4.04 -1.01 3.52
N ASN A 28 -4.53 -1.54 2.39
CA ASN A 28 -4.79 -2.98 2.26
C ASN A 28 -3.48 -3.76 2.25
N LEU A 29 -2.44 -3.28 1.57
CA LEU A 29 -1.12 -3.94 1.57
C LEU A 29 -0.52 -4.04 2.97
N VAL A 30 -0.63 -2.97 3.77
CA VAL A 30 -0.15 -2.96 5.16
C VAL A 30 -0.86 -4.01 6.00
N LEU A 31 -2.19 -4.01 5.96
CA LEU A 31 -2.99 -4.94 6.75
C LEU A 31 -2.75 -6.39 6.31
N THR A 32 -2.72 -6.66 5.00
CA THR A 32 -2.40 -8.00 4.48
C THR A 32 -1.02 -8.48 4.93
N ALA A 33 0.03 -7.67 4.81
CA ALA A 33 1.38 -8.05 5.24
C ALA A 33 1.43 -8.37 6.74
N LEU A 34 0.73 -7.58 7.55
CA LEU A 34 0.61 -7.79 8.99
C LEU A 34 -0.12 -9.10 9.31
N LEU A 35 -1.26 -9.36 8.66
CA LEU A 35 -2.03 -10.61 8.84
C LEU A 35 -1.29 -11.86 8.36
N LEU A 36 -0.40 -11.72 7.37
CA LEU A 36 0.51 -12.78 6.93
C LEU A 36 1.72 -12.98 7.86
N GLY A 37 1.82 -12.21 8.95
CA GLY A 37 2.90 -12.32 9.93
C GLY A 37 4.26 -11.81 9.42
N HIS A 38 4.28 -10.90 8.45
CA HIS A 38 5.53 -10.29 8.00
C HIS A 38 6.11 -9.36 9.08
N ALA A 39 7.44 -9.27 9.16
CA ALA A 39 8.11 -8.30 10.01
C ALA A 39 7.93 -6.86 9.51
N GLY A 40 7.65 -6.69 8.21
CA GLY A 40 7.47 -5.37 7.65
C GLY A 40 7.09 -5.36 6.18
N LEU A 41 6.99 -4.14 5.65
CA LEU A 41 6.68 -3.83 4.27
C LEU A 41 7.50 -2.63 3.79
N GLY A 42 8.06 -2.73 2.60
CA GLY A 42 8.70 -1.67 1.86
C GLY A 42 7.84 -1.28 0.66
N LEU A 43 7.52 0.01 0.54
CA LEU A 43 6.81 0.55 -0.60
C LEU A 43 7.76 1.35 -1.48
N ALA A 44 7.72 1.06 -2.78
CA ALA A 44 8.57 1.66 -3.81
C ALA A 44 7.73 2.14 -5.00
N ASP A 45 6.79 3.05 -4.72
CA ASP A 45 5.86 3.55 -5.72
C ASP A 45 6.55 4.28 -6.87
N ARG A 46 6.08 4.10 -8.11
CA ARG A 46 6.71 4.70 -9.29
C ARG A 46 6.29 6.17 -9.45
N ASN A 47 7.25 7.08 -9.35
CA ASN A 47 7.07 8.52 -9.60
C ASN A 47 5.94 9.17 -8.78
N THR A 48 5.65 8.66 -7.58
CA THR A 48 4.61 9.19 -6.69
C THR A 48 4.89 8.84 -5.24
N VAL A 49 4.40 9.67 -4.33
CA VAL A 49 4.42 9.44 -2.86
C VAL A 49 3.01 9.24 -2.28
N ALA A 50 1.96 9.25 -3.12
CA ALA A 50 0.59 9.18 -2.64
C ALA A 50 0.27 7.86 -1.93
N GLY A 51 0.78 6.73 -2.43
CA GLY A 51 0.56 5.43 -1.81
C GLY A 51 1.32 5.26 -0.49
N VAL A 52 2.55 5.78 -0.39
CA VAL A 52 3.35 5.68 0.84
C VAL A 52 2.73 6.44 2.01
N VAL A 53 2.17 7.62 1.77
CA VAL A 53 1.51 8.42 2.83
C VAL A 53 0.27 7.70 3.35
N ARG A 54 -0.52 7.08 2.46
CA ARG A 54 -1.72 6.33 2.85
C ARG A 54 -1.39 5.06 3.61
N ALA A 55 -0.35 4.34 3.21
CA ALA A 55 0.14 3.18 3.95
C ALA A 55 0.66 3.56 5.34
N TRP A 56 1.41 4.66 5.45
CA TRP A 56 1.86 5.18 6.74
C TRP A 56 0.69 5.51 7.67
N SER A 57 -0.31 6.23 7.14
CA SER A 57 -1.52 6.59 7.89
C SER A 57 -2.27 5.35 8.38
N ALA A 58 -2.37 4.31 7.54
CA ALA A 58 -3.01 3.06 7.90
C ALA A 58 -2.27 2.33 9.03
N LEU A 59 -0.94 2.21 8.95
CA LEU A 59 -0.14 1.59 10.02
C LEU A 59 -0.26 2.38 11.33
N ARG A 60 -0.26 3.72 11.25
CA ARG A 60 -0.45 4.57 12.42
C ARG A 60 -1.83 4.32 13.06
N GLN A 61 -2.89 4.28 12.27
CA GLN A 61 -4.25 4.01 12.77
C GLN A 61 -4.36 2.61 13.39
N LEU A 62 -3.74 1.60 12.78
CA LEU A 62 -3.69 0.24 13.36
C LEU A 62 -2.97 0.22 14.72
N ARG A 63 -1.96 1.06 14.93
CA ARG A 63 -1.26 1.16 16.23
C ARG A 63 -2.08 1.89 17.28
N GLU A 64 -2.84 2.90 16.89
CA GLU A 64 -3.67 3.72 17.78
C GLU A 64 -4.97 2.97 18.15
N ASP A 65 -5.73 2.57 17.14
CA ASP A 65 -7.11 2.08 17.31
C ASP A 65 -7.22 0.56 17.23
N GLY A 66 -6.29 -0.10 16.53
CA GLY A 66 -6.40 -1.55 16.25
C GLY A 66 -7.47 -1.91 15.23
N LEU A 67 -7.99 -0.92 14.49
CA LEU A 67 -9.06 -1.12 13.52
C LEU A 67 -8.50 -1.19 12.09
N PRO A 68 -9.03 -2.09 11.24
CA PRO A 68 -8.75 -2.05 9.80
C PRO A 68 -9.05 -0.68 9.19
N PRO A 69 -8.26 -0.24 8.20
CA PRO A 69 -8.49 1.04 7.55
C PRO A 69 -9.82 1.02 6.79
N ALA A 70 -10.68 2.01 7.06
CA ALA A 70 -11.94 2.20 6.34
C ALA A 70 -11.69 2.49 4.85
N GLU A 71 -12.60 2.03 3.99
CA GLU A 71 -12.54 2.26 2.56
C GLU A 71 -13.43 3.45 2.17
N LYS A 72 -12.87 4.37 1.38
CA LYS A 72 -13.60 5.53 0.86
C LYS A 72 -14.27 5.14 -0.45
N LEU A 73 -15.57 4.92 -0.42
CA LEU A 73 -16.37 4.69 -1.62
C LEU A 73 -16.96 6.01 -2.14
N LYS A 74 -17.03 6.15 -3.46
CA LYS A 74 -17.85 7.20 -4.09
C LYS A 74 -19.28 6.67 -4.10
N GLU A 75 -20.17 7.34 -3.37
CA GLU A 75 -21.59 7.02 -3.37
C GLU A 75 -22.28 8.14 -4.14
N GLY A 76 -22.89 7.83 -5.28
CA GLY A 76 -23.54 8.82 -6.14
C GLY A 76 -22.70 9.31 -7.33
N ASP A 77 -23.36 10.08 -8.19
CA ASP A 77 -22.81 10.54 -9.47
C ASP A 77 -22.07 11.88 -9.32
N SER A 78 -22.41 12.65 -8.28
CA SER A 78 -21.88 13.97 -8.01
C SER A 78 -20.40 13.94 -7.58
N PRO A 79 -19.57 14.88 -8.06
CA PRO A 79 -18.23 15.08 -7.53
C PRO A 79 -18.25 15.41 -6.03
N GLY A 80 -17.50 14.65 -5.22
CA GLY A 80 -17.32 14.92 -3.78
C GLY A 80 -18.22 14.10 -2.84
N GLU A 81 -19.16 13.34 -3.38
CA GLU A 81 -20.05 12.49 -2.59
C GLU A 81 -19.32 11.17 -2.24
N HIS A 82 -18.97 11.03 -0.97
CA HIS A 82 -18.14 9.94 -0.48
C HIS A 82 -18.60 9.43 0.88
N VAL A 83 -18.63 8.11 1.02
CA VAL A 83 -18.90 7.43 2.29
C VAL A 83 -17.71 6.57 2.69
N TRP A 84 -17.44 6.60 3.99
CA TRP A 84 -16.46 5.73 4.62
C TRP A 84 -17.19 4.48 5.05
N ILE A 85 -16.87 3.37 4.40
CA ILE A 85 -17.40 2.07 4.76
C ILE A 85 -16.33 1.24 5.45
N GLU A 86 -16.75 0.28 6.25
CA GLU A 86 -15.86 -0.80 6.66
C GLU A 86 -15.37 -1.53 5.42
N ASN A 87 -14.07 -1.82 5.36
CA ASN A 87 -13.49 -2.47 4.20
C ASN A 87 -14.00 -3.93 4.13
N PRO A 88 -14.79 -4.30 3.11
CA PRO A 88 -15.42 -5.61 3.05
C PRO A 88 -14.40 -6.76 2.95
N ALA A 89 -13.19 -6.50 2.45
CA ALA A 89 -12.12 -7.50 2.41
C ALA A 89 -11.60 -7.88 3.81
N PHE A 90 -11.91 -7.07 4.83
CA PHE A 90 -11.41 -7.21 6.20
C PHE A 90 -12.51 -7.14 7.26
N ALA A 91 -13.80 -7.16 6.87
CA ALA A 91 -14.92 -7.05 7.79
C ALA A 91 -14.98 -8.24 8.76
N ASP A 92 -14.74 -9.46 8.26
CA ASP A 92 -14.87 -10.71 9.01
C ASP A 92 -13.54 -11.24 9.58
N LEU A 93 -12.61 -10.34 9.92
CA LEU A 93 -11.31 -10.75 10.45
C LEU A 93 -11.46 -11.40 11.84
N PRO A 94 -10.86 -12.59 12.08
CA PRO A 94 -10.92 -13.27 13.38
C PRO A 94 -9.92 -12.68 14.39
N PHE A 95 -9.68 -11.37 14.35
CA PHE A 95 -8.71 -10.67 15.18
C PHE A 95 -9.39 -9.55 15.96
N THR A 96 -9.07 -9.46 17.25
CA THR A 96 -9.50 -8.32 18.07
C THR A 96 -8.64 -7.09 17.80
N ALA A 97 -9.15 -5.92 18.15
CA ALA A 97 -8.39 -4.67 18.02
C ALA A 97 -7.06 -4.71 18.79
N ASP A 98 -7.02 -5.35 19.97
CA ASP A 98 -5.80 -5.50 20.76
C ASP A 98 -4.78 -6.43 20.10
N GLN A 99 -5.23 -7.50 19.43
CA GLN A 99 -4.35 -8.37 18.65
C GLN A 99 -3.76 -7.62 17.47
N LEU A 100 -4.56 -6.86 16.73
CA LEU A 100 -4.09 -6.04 15.61
C LEU A 100 -3.11 -4.95 16.06
N ARG A 101 -3.36 -4.28 17.20
CA ARG A 101 -2.40 -3.34 17.81
C ARG A 101 -1.08 -4.01 18.15
N ALA A 102 -1.13 -5.19 18.78
CA ALA A 102 0.06 -5.94 19.15
C ALA A 102 0.91 -6.30 17.92
N MET A 103 0.26 -6.79 16.85
CA MET A 103 0.92 -7.08 15.58
C MET A 103 1.51 -5.82 14.93
N ALA A 104 0.79 -4.70 14.96
CA ALA A 104 1.20 -3.44 14.33
C ALA A 104 2.34 -2.71 15.07
N ARG A 105 2.50 -2.98 16.37
CA ARG A 105 3.51 -2.36 17.22
C ARG A 105 4.93 -2.60 16.68
N ASP A 106 5.24 -3.85 16.35
CA ASP A 106 6.59 -4.25 15.92
C ASP A 106 6.77 -4.25 14.40
N PHE A 107 5.67 -4.16 13.64
CA PHE A 107 5.68 -4.10 12.19
C PHE A 107 6.47 -2.89 11.66
N ARG A 108 7.40 -3.12 10.74
CA ARG A 108 8.26 -2.07 10.17
C ARG A 108 7.79 -1.66 8.78
N LEU A 109 7.82 -0.36 8.53
CA LEU A 109 7.43 0.21 7.25
C LEU A 109 8.59 1.02 6.69
N VAL A 110 9.09 0.64 5.52
CA VAL A 110 10.09 1.41 4.76
C VAL A 110 9.36 2.09 3.61
N LEU A 111 9.42 3.41 3.56
CA LEU A 111 8.65 4.20 2.61
C LEU A 111 9.59 4.88 1.63
N GLY A 112 9.32 4.71 0.34
CA GLY A 112 10.05 5.36 -0.72
C GLY A 112 9.25 5.45 -2.00
N SER A 113 9.80 6.18 -2.95
CA SER A 113 9.32 6.16 -4.33
C SER A 113 10.49 5.82 -5.23
N ARG A 114 10.24 4.98 -6.24
CA ARG A 114 11.20 4.72 -7.30
C ARG A 114 10.99 5.76 -8.38
N LEU A 115 11.94 6.70 -8.46
CA LEU A 115 12.00 7.66 -9.54
C LEU A 115 12.55 6.97 -10.79
N VAL A 116 11.71 6.89 -11.82
CA VAL A 116 12.08 6.39 -13.14
C VAL A 116 12.00 7.54 -14.11
N PHE A 117 13.15 8.11 -14.42
CA PHE A 117 13.33 9.07 -15.50
C PHE A 117 13.33 8.29 -16.82
N ALA A 118 12.35 8.51 -17.68
CA ALA A 118 12.35 7.90 -19.00
C ALA A 118 13.41 8.58 -19.90
N ASP A 119 14.27 7.75 -20.46
CA ASP A 119 15.30 8.00 -21.47
C ASP A 119 14.65 8.55 -22.76
N LEU A 120 14.81 9.84 -23.04
CA LEU A 120 14.27 10.54 -24.22
C LEU A 120 14.89 10.07 -25.56
N ARG A 121 15.77 9.07 -25.60
CA ARG A 121 16.51 8.68 -26.82
C ARG A 121 15.69 7.98 -27.92
N ARG A 122 14.37 7.83 -27.79
CA ARG A 122 13.55 7.20 -28.84
C ARG A 122 12.71 8.15 -29.71
N LEU A 123 12.75 9.46 -29.45
CA LEU A 123 12.01 10.43 -30.27
C LEU A 123 12.82 11.10 -31.38
N MET A 124 14.15 10.97 -31.41
CA MET A 124 14.98 11.59 -32.46
C MET A 124 15.39 10.65 -33.62
N GLN A 125 15.10 9.35 -33.58
CA GLN A 125 15.55 8.42 -34.64
C GLN A 125 14.51 8.12 -35.74
N THR A 126 13.26 8.58 -35.61
CA THR A 126 12.20 8.31 -36.60
C THR A 126 12.02 9.40 -37.67
N GLN A 127 12.74 10.52 -37.59
CA GLN A 127 12.61 11.63 -38.56
C GLN A 127 13.65 11.63 -39.70
N HIS A 128 14.57 10.65 -39.76
CA HIS A 128 15.61 10.59 -40.79
C HIS A 128 15.54 9.40 -41.77
N ARG A 129 14.41 8.66 -41.81
CA ARG A 129 14.23 7.56 -42.78
C ARG A 129 13.04 7.72 -43.74
N ARG A 130 12.62 8.95 -44.00
CA ARG A 130 11.72 9.28 -45.13
C ARG A 130 12.32 10.42 -45.94
N ARG A 131 13.29 10.07 -46.78
CA ARG A 131 13.57 10.74 -48.05
C ARG A 131 13.67 9.65 -49.10
#